data_AF-A0A176U5X1-F1
#
_entry.id   AF-A0A176U5X1-F1
#
_cell.length_a   1.000
_cell.length_b   1.000
_cell.length_c   1.000
_cell.angle_alpha   90.00
_cell.angle_beta   90.00
_cell.angle_gamma   90.00
#
_symmetry.space_group_name_H-M   'P 1'
#
loop_
_entity.id
_entity.type
_entity.pdbx_description
1 polymer ?
#
loop_
_entity_poly.entity_id
_entity_poly.type
_entity_poly.pdbx_seq_one_letter_code
_entity_poly.pdbx_strand_id
1 'polypeptide(L)' 'IKNIKLGPTLPAFLSPNVLNYLVEHFAIAPVTTPEADLKEILG' A
#
# COMPACT_ATOMS: atom_id res chain seq x y z
N ILE A 1 3.72 -12.75 2.02
CA ILE A 1 3.84 -11.60 1.09
C ILE A 1 3.70 -10.34 1.94
N LYS A 2 4.66 -9.39 1.90
CA LYS A 2 4.68 -8.14 2.68
C LYS A 2 5.20 -7.02 1.78
N ASN A 3 4.95 -5.74 2.11
CA ASN A 3 5.32 -4.55 1.33
C ASN A 3 4.57 -4.41 -0.02
N ILE A 4 3.25 -4.60 0.01
CA ILE A 4 2.42 -4.49 -1.19
C ILE A 4 2.00 -3.04 -1.38
N LYS A 5 2.26 -2.47 -2.55
CA LYS A 5 1.77 -1.14 -2.93
C LYS A 5 0.38 -1.26 -3.58
N LEU A 6 -0.63 -0.56 -3.06
CA LEU A 6 -2.03 -0.64 -3.50
C LEU A 6 -2.59 0.75 -3.84
N GLY A 7 -2.97 0.98 -5.10
CA GLY A 7 -3.65 2.21 -5.53
C GLY A 7 -3.78 2.30 -7.06
N PRO A 8 -4.18 3.46 -7.63
CA PRO A 8 -4.25 4.81 -7.04
C PRO A 8 -5.47 5.06 -6.14
N THR A 9 -6.48 4.18 -6.20
CA THR A 9 -7.65 4.23 -5.33
C THR A 9 -7.73 2.96 -4.50
N LEU A 10 -8.16 3.11 -3.25
CA LEU A 10 -8.40 1.96 -2.39
C LEU A 10 -9.67 1.24 -2.83
N PRO A 11 -9.70 -0.10 -2.82
CA PRO A 11 -10.91 -0.84 -3.15
C PRO A 11 -12.08 -0.44 -2.24
N ALA A 12 -13.23 -0.11 -2.84
CA ALA A 12 -14.40 0.43 -2.13
C ALA A 12 -15.02 -0.53 -1.09
N PHE A 13 -14.66 -1.81 -1.13
CA PHE A 13 -15.12 -2.83 -0.18
C PHE A 13 -14.22 -2.97 1.06
N LEU A 14 -13.07 -2.28 1.10
CA LEU A 14 -12.21 -2.28 2.29
C LEU A 14 -12.73 -1.24 3.28
N SER A 15 -13.19 -1.72 4.44
CA SER A 15 -13.47 -0.83 5.56
C SER A 15 -12.15 -0.29 6.15
N PRO A 16 -12.17 0.90 6.79
CA PRO A 16 -10.99 1.46 7.44
C PRO A 16 -10.31 0.52 8.45
N ASN A 17 -11.11 -0.30 9.16
CA ASN A 17 -10.60 -1.26 10.14
C ASN A 17 -9.82 -2.40 9.47
N VAL A 18 -10.34 -2.93 8.36
CA VAL A 18 -9.64 -3.97 7.58
C VAL A 18 -8.38 -3.40 6.95
N LEU A 19 -8.44 -2.16 6.45
CA LEU A 19 -7.26 -1.48 5.91
C LEU A 19 -6.15 -1.35 6.96
N ASN A 20 -6.48 -0.87 8.17
CA ASN A 20 -5.51 -0.73 9.26
C ASN A 20 -4.88 -2.08 9.63
N TYR A 21 -5.69 -3.14 9.73
CA TYR A 21 -5.18 -4.49 9.96
C TYR A 21 -4.18 -4.92 8.86
N LEU A 22 -4.51 -4.66 7.59
CA LEU A 22 -3.64 -4.98 6.47
C LEU A 22 -2.34 -4.15 6.45
N VAL A 23 -2.41 -2.87 6.81
CA VAL A 23 -1.22 -2.00 6.98
C VAL A 23 -0.31 -2.55 8.07
N GLU A 24 -0.87 -2.88 9.23
CA GLU A 24 -0.12 -3.39 10.38
C GLU A 24 0.52 -4.76 10.14
N HIS A 25 -0.18 -5.69 9.49
CA HIS A 25 0.26 -7.09 9.38
C HIS A 25 1.02 -7.39 8.08
N PHE A 26 0.73 -6.65 7.00
CA PHE A 26 1.26 -6.91 5.67
C PHE A 26 2.08 -5.75 5.09
N ALA A 27 2.24 -4.64 5.83
CA ALA A 27 2.94 -3.44 5.39
C ALA A 27 2.41 -2.95 4.02
N ILE A 28 1.09 -2.93 3.86
CA ILE A 28 0.46 -2.38 2.66
C ILE A 28 0.58 -0.87 2.69
N ALA A 29 1.01 -0.27 1.59
CA ALA A 29 1.11 1.18 1.45
C ALA A 29 0.47 1.64 0.12
N PRO A 30 -0.02 2.89 0.03
CA PRO A 30 -0.46 3.43 -1.24
C PRO A 30 0.70 3.60 -2.22
N VAL A 31 0.42 3.49 -3.52
CA VAL A 31 1.34 3.97 -4.58
C VAL A 31 1.38 5.49 -4.56
N THR A 32 2.55 6.07 -4.85
CA THR A 32 2.76 7.51 -4.85
C THR A 32 3.06 8.01 -6.27
N THR A 33 4.21 8.64 -6.50
CA THR A 33 4.69 8.93 -7.86
C THR A 33 5.60 7.82 -8.35
N PRO A 34 5.66 7.55 -9.67
CA PRO A 34 6.54 6.52 -10.21
C PRO A 34 7.99 6.67 -9.75
N GLU A 35 8.50 7.90 -9.67
CA GLU A 35 9.87 8.19 -9.27
C GLU A 35 10.12 7.86 -7.78
N ALA A 36 9.16 8.18 -6.91
CA ALA A 36 9.24 7.90 -5.48
C ALA A 36 9.12 6.39 -5.21
N ASP A 37 8.18 5.73 -5.86
CA ASP A 37 7.96 4.29 -5.73
C ASP A 37 9.18 3.51 -6.25
N LEU A 38 9.77 3.90 -7.38
CA LEU A 38 11.00 3.29 -7.92
C LEU A 38 12.19 3.46 -6.97
N LYS A 39 12.34 4.62 -6.34
CA LYS A 39 13.40 4.87 -5.36
C LYS A 39 13.24 4.03 -4.11
N GLU A 40 12.02 3.81 -3.64
CA GLU A 40 11.74 2.99 -2.45
C GLU A 40 11.90 1.48 -2.72
N ILE A 41 11.63 1.04 -3.95
CA ILE A 41 11.72 -0.38 -4.34
C ILE A 41 13.17 -0.80 -4.70
N LEU A 42 13.94 0.10 -5.32
CA LEU A 42 15.28 -0.20 -5.84
C LEU A 42 16.43 0.37 -4.99
N GLY A 43 16.12 1.20 -3.98
CA GLY A 43 17.07 1.90 -3.12
C GLY A 43 17.56 1.10 -1.93
#